data_AF-A0A933SNW2-F1
#
_entry.id   AF-A0A933SNW2-F1
#
_cell.length_a   1.000
_cell.length_b   1.000
_cell.length_c   1.000
_cell.angle_alpha   90.00
_cell.angle_beta   90.00
_cell.angle_gamma   90.00
#
_symmetry.space_group_name_H-M   'P 1'
#
loop_
_entity.id
_entity.type
_entity.pdbx_description
1 polymer ?
#
loop_
_entity_poly.entity_id
_entity_poly.type
_entity_poly.pdbx_seq_one_letter_code
_entity_poly.pdbx_strand_id
1 'polypeptide(L)'
;MKLYSGYKYLSAILGRMARAKDDRFTGVGVVLYDALEQLEIAPLRCEISPVSGIDNIVSLLLKFSAADSKFHDGFHLVSSAGELTHASQYFFPPIKRYLTTMYEYGTRYRAAQYGSCLSGVLACGIMTNHYGPVIFIRGVSHEISDSFLAASNGWDDIYTKRTILYNCLSQAQDCHDSVWSKLSSKVCYGRKVIEVGPGTGKYTLRLSKLVKELTALEKNSSMCNWLNTVLELGGLANVQANLSDALMYTLEDDCDIFSFWALSNPWDNDYGPMDDFLCRLRSLKNVRVFLVTSAPGIVGMNQSLEILGRKRVEQHRQKKEYFLRKLIDGGFEKQEIDTVWGFDSYEDALEVFPIFFGDEFREYIASTKERTFFARGVLLTYQP
;
A
#
# COMPACT_ATOMS: atom_id res chain seq x y z
N MET A 1 3.93 8.72 1.35
CA MET A 1 3.84 10.18 1.50
C MET A 1 3.26 10.85 0.25
N LYS A 2 4.03 11.10 -0.83
CA LYS A 2 3.51 11.78 -2.05
C LYS A 2 2.22 11.21 -2.65
N LEU A 3 2.09 9.88 -2.71
CA LEU A 3 0.87 9.24 -3.20
C LEU A 3 -0.36 9.58 -2.33
N TYR A 4 -0.16 9.64 -1.01
CA TYR A 4 -1.23 9.88 -0.07
C TYR A 4 -1.66 11.34 -0.02
N SER A 5 -0.70 12.27 -0.12
CA SER A 5 -1.05 13.67 -0.36
C SER A 5 -1.81 13.82 -1.69
N GLY A 6 -1.44 13.06 -2.72
CA GLY A 6 -2.16 13.06 -3.99
C GLY A 6 -3.59 12.54 -3.88
N TYR A 7 -3.78 11.44 -3.14
CA TYR A 7 -5.11 10.93 -2.77
C TYR A 7 -5.96 11.99 -2.05
N LYS A 8 -5.42 12.62 -1.00
CA LYS A 8 -6.12 13.66 -0.24
C LYS A 8 -6.55 14.81 -1.13
N TYR A 9 -5.65 15.27 -2.01
CA TYR A 9 -5.90 16.39 -2.89
C TYR A 9 -7.01 16.11 -3.91
N LEU A 10 -6.95 14.97 -4.61
CA LEU A 10 -8.03 14.57 -5.51
C LEU A 10 -9.33 14.26 -4.78
N SER A 11 -9.26 13.69 -3.58
CA SER A 11 -10.43 13.45 -2.74
C SER A 11 -11.16 14.76 -2.40
N ALA A 12 -10.41 15.81 -2.07
CA ALA A 12 -10.97 17.12 -1.81
C ALA A 12 -11.66 17.73 -3.04
N ILE A 13 -11.03 17.64 -4.23
CA ILE A 13 -11.63 18.12 -5.49
C ILE A 13 -12.90 17.34 -5.80
N LEU A 14 -12.81 16.03 -5.94
CA LEU A 14 -13.92 15.19 -6.40
C LEU A 14 -15.05 15.14 -5.38
N GLY A 15 -14.75 15.13 -4.07
CA GLY A 15 -15.77 15.20 -3.03
C GLY A 15 -16.55 16.51 -3.05
N ARG A 16 -15.90 17.65 -3.33
CA ARG A 16 -16.59 18.95 -3.51
C ARG A 16 -17.40 18.96 -4.79
N MET A 17 -16.88 18.44 -5.90
CA MET A 17 -17.63 18.31 -7.14
C MET A 17 -18.87 17.43 -6.97
N ALA A 18 -18.76 16.30 -6.26
CA ALA A 18 -19.87 15.38 -6.02
C ALA A 18 -21.05 16.06 -5.30
N ARG A 19 -20.76 16.98 -4.37
CA ARG A 19 -21.77 17.76 -3.63
C ARG A 19 -22.36 18.92 -4.44
N ALA A 20 -21.62 19.43 -5.42
CA ALA A 20 -21.99 20.65 -6.16
C ALA A 20 -22.46 20.40 -7.60
N LYS A 21 -22.40 19.16 -8.10
CA LYS A 21 -22.84 18.82 -9.45
C LYS A 21 -24.35 19.03 -9.62
N ASP A 22 -24.74 19.49 -10.80
CA ASP A 22 -26.13 19.61 -11.22
C ASP A 22 -26.48 18.53 -12.28
N ASP A 23 -27.70 18.58 -12.82
CA ASP A 23 -28.19 17.64 -13.82
C ASP A 23 -27.48 17.73 -15.18
N ARG A 24 -26.69 18.79 -15.41
CA ARG A 24 -25.92 18.97 -16.66
C ARG A 24 -24.56 18.31 -16.58
N PHE A 25 -24.07 17.95 -15.39
CA PHE A 25 -22.83 17.21 -15.22
C PHE A 25 -22.89 15.91 -16.03
N THR A 26 -21.81 15.50 -16.68
CA THR A 26 -21.75 14.24 -17.46
C THR A 26 -20.66 13.30 -16.95
N GLY A 27 -19.54 13.88 -16.53
CA GLY A 27 -18.43 13.19 -15.92
C GLY A 27 -17.17 14.05 -15.95
N VAL A 28 -16.19 13.66 -15.14
CA VAL A 28 -14.88 14.30 -15.08
C VAL A 28 -13.81 13.21 -14.99
N GLY A 29 -12.68 13.43 -15.66
CA GLY A 29 -11.44 12.70 -15.43
C GLY A 29 -10.35 13.69 -15.04
N VAL A 30 -9.60 13.39 -13.99
CA VAL A 30 -8.51 14.24 -13.49
C VAL A 30 -7.26 13.39 -13.32
N VAL A 31 -6.14 13.82 -13.87
CA VAL A 31 -4.82 13.22 -13.64
C VAL A 31 -4.03 14.16 -12.75
N LEU A 32 -3.65 13.71 -11.57
CA LEU A 32 -2.69 14.39 -10.72
C LEU A 32 -1.29 13.86 -11.05
N TYR A 33 -0.43 14.71 -11.59
CA TYR A 33 0.89 14.33 -12.10
C TYR A 33 2.02 15.06 -11.38
N ASP A 34 3.19 14.44 -11.30
CA ASP A 34 4.43 15.07 -10.84
C ASP A 34 5.47 15.27 -11.94
N ALA A 35 5.35 14.58 -13.09
CA ALA A 35 6.16 14.80 -14.29
C ALA A 35 5.30 14.74 -15.56
N LEU A 36 5.15 15.87 -16.26
CA LEU A 36 4.28 15.97 -17.43
C LEU A 36 4.84 15.19 -18.63
N GLU A 37 6.17 15.18 -18.76
CA GLU A 37 6.92 14.60 -19.89
C GLU A 37 6.75 13.09 -20.01
N GLN A 38 6.25 12.45 -18.95
CA GLN A 38 6.03 11.00 -18.89
C GLN A 38 4.59 10.61 -19.27
N LEU A 39 3.72 11.60 -19.54
CA LEU A 39 2.32 11.35 -19.88
C LEU A 39 2.11 11.26 -21.39
N GLU A 40 1.51 10.16 -21.84
CA GLU A 40 1.02 10.01 -23.21
C GLU A 40 -0.32 10.73 -23.34
N ILE A 41 -0.25 12.04 -23.63
CA ILE A 41 -1.41 12.93 -23.80
C ILE A 41 -1.41 13.63 -25.15
N ALA A 42 -2.61 13.97 -25.63
CA ALA A 42 -2.80 14.87 -26.76
C ALA A 42 -3.95 15.84 -26.50
N PRO A 43 -3.84 17.13 -26.86
CA PRO A 43 -4.90 18.09 -26.62
C PRO A 43 -6.11 17.80 -27.50
N LEU A 44 -7.29 17.61 -26.89
CA LEU A 44 -8.56 17.61 -27.62
C LEU A 44 -9.06 19.04 -27.84
N ARG A 45 -8.64 19.98 -26.98
CA ARG A 45 -9.02 21.39 -26.98
C ARG A 45 -7.81 22.26 -26.64
N CYS A 46 -7.99 23.58 -26.80
CA CYS A 46 -6.96 24.58 -26.51
C CYS A 46 -6.50 24.51 -25.05
N GLU A 47 -5.25 24.92 -24.83
CA GLU A 47 -4.68 25.14 -23.52
C GLU A 47 -5.46 26.19 -22.73
N ILE A 48 -5.38 26.07 -21.40
CA ILE A 48 -5.96 27.00 -20.45
C ILE A 48 -4.82 27.67 -19.69
N SER A 49 -5.05 28.88 -19.18
CA SER A 49 -4.15 29.43 -18.16
C SER A 49 -4.22 28.56 -16.90
N PRO A 50 -3.09 28.29 -16.23
CA PRO A 50 -3.09 27.54 -14.97
C PRO A 50 -4.02 28.14 -13.93
N VAL A 51 -4.77 27.28 -13.24
CA VAL A 51 -5.71 27.67 -12.18
C VAL A 51 -5.35 26.95 -10.89
N SER A 52 -5.10 27.72 -9.84
CA SER A 52 -4.70 27.20 -8.54
C SER A 52 -5.80 27.44 -7.50
N GLY A 53 -5.78 26.62 -6.45
CA GLY A 53 -6.78 26.64 -5.37
C GLY A 53 -7.96 25.71 -5.65
N ILE A 54 -8.27 24.85 -4.67
CA ILE A 54 -9.27 23.77 -4.83
C ILE A 54 -10.63 24.31 -5.27
N ASP A 55 -11.12 25.41 -4.70
CA ASP A 55 -12.43 25.96 -5.04
C ASP A 55 -12.50 26.49 -6.48
N ASN A 56 -11.43 27.13 -6.95
CA ASN A 56 -11.34 27.62 -8.33
C ASN A 56 -11.30 26.44 -9.31
N ILE A 57 -10.50 25.42 -9.00
CA ILE A 57 -10.38 24.20 -9.79
C ILE A 57 -11.74 23.48 -9.85
N VAL A 58 -12.41 23.29 -8.71
CA VAL A 58 -13.74 22.65 -8.64
C VAL A 58 -14.76 23.43 -9.47
N SER A 59 -14.81 24.76 -9.33
CA SER A 59 -15.72 25.62 -10.09
C SER A 59 -15.50 25.47 -11.60
N LEU A 60 -14.24 25.45 -12.04
CA LEU A 60 -13.89 25.32 -13.45
C LEU A 60 -14.17 23.92 -13.99
N LEU A 61 -13.83 22.86 -13.24
CA LEU A 61 -14.10 21.48 -13.63
C LEU A 61 -15.60 21.19 -13.73
N LEU A 62 -16.43 21.74 -12.84
CA LEU A 62 -17.89 21.62 -12.94
C LEU A 62 -18.42 22.24 -14.23
N LYS A 63 -17.91 23.43 -14.62
CA LYS A 63 -18.24 24.05 -15.91
C LYS A 63 -17.78 23.20 -17.08
N PHE A 64 -16.57 22.63 -17.01
CA PHE A 64 -16.04 21.78 -18.07
C PHE A 64 -16.83 20.50 -18.24
N SER A 65 -17.33 19.93 -17.15
CA SER A 65 -18.04 18.64 -17.14
C SER A 65 -19.51 18.71 -17.57
N ALA A 66 -20.02 19.90 -17.92
CA ALA A 66 -21.38 20.08 -18.40
C ALA A 66 -21.58 19.53 -19.83
N ALA A 67 -22.74 18.97 -20.14
CA ALA A 67 -23.02 18.34 -21.44
C ALA A 67 -22.83 19.27 -22.66
N ASP A 68 -23.03 20.58 -22.47
CA ASP A 68 -22.89 21.62 -23.50
C ASP A 68 -21.46 22.22 -23.57
N SER A 69 -20.59 21.87 -22.63
CA SER A 69 -19.22 22.36 -22.59
C SER A 69 -18.36 21.67 -23.64
N LYS A 70 -17.59 22.44 -24.42
CA LYS A 70 -16.60 21.85 -25.35
C LYS A 70 -15.48 21.06 -24.67
N PHE A 71 -15.33 21.16 -23.35
CA PHE A 71 -14.29 20.52 -22.55
C PHE A 71 -14.76 19.28 -21.76
N HIS A 72 -15.98 18.78 -22.01
CA HIS A 72 -16.56 17.66 -21.25
C HIS A 72 -15.88 16.30 -21.51
N ASP A 73 -15.14 16.19 -22.61
CA ASP A 73 -14.39 15.00 -22.99
C ASP A 73 -12.93 15.05 -22.55
N GLY A 74 -12.36 13.86 -22.35
CA GLY A 74 -10.95 13.67 -21.98
C GLY A 74 -10.68 13.80 -20.47
N PHE A 75 -9.41 14.00 -20.15
CA PHE A 75 -8.90 14.21 -18.80
C PHE A 75 -8.38 15.64 -18.62
N HIS A 76 -8.51 16.14 -17.40
CA HIS A 76 -7.94 17.40 -16.96
C HIS A 76 -6.70 17.12 -16.12
N LEU A 77 -5.66 17.94 -16.24
CA LEU A 77 -4.37 17.66 -15.62
C LEU A 77 -4.09 18.65 -14.52
N VAL A 78 -3.83 18.13 -13.33
CA VAL A 78 -3.45 18.89 -12.15
C VAL A 78 -2.00 18.55 -11.82
N SER A 79 -1.15 19.57 -11.70
CA SER A 79 0.24 19.37 -11.30
C SER A 79 0.35 19.02 -9.81
N SER A 80 1.47 18.44 -9.39
CA SER A 80 1.74 18.16 -7.97
C SER A 80 1.85 19.42 -7.11
N ALA A 81 1.95 20.60 -7.73
CA ALA A 81 1.85 21.91 -7.08
C ALA A 81 0.40 22.34 -6.79
N GLY A 82 -0.60 21.57 -7.26
CA GLY A 82 -2.01 21.83 -7.03
C GLY A 82 -2.61 22.85 -8.00
N GLU A 83 -2.16 22.83 -9.25
CA GLU A 83 -2.62 23.72 -10.31
C GLU A 83 -3.25 22.92 -11.44
N LEU A 84 -4.46 23.27 -11.84
CA LEU A 84 -5.08 22.77 -13.06
C LEU A 84 -4.38 23.44 -14.26
N THR A 85 -3.59 22.66 -14.98
CA THR A 85 -2.68 23.16 -16.03
C THR A 85 -3.19 22.87 -17.43
N HIS A 86 -3.93 21.77 -17.61
CA HIS A 86 -4.47 21.39 -18.92
C HIS A 86 -5.91 20.92 -18.78
N ALA A 87 -6.72 21.20 -19.81
CA ALA A 87 -8.10 20.74 -19.88
C ALA A 87 -8.31 19.89 -21.13
N SER A 88 -9.20 18.89 -21.04
CA SER A 88 -9.65 18.09 -22.17
C SER A 88 -8.47 17.49 -22.97
N GLN A 89 -7.67 16.67 -22.29
CA GLN A 89 -6.58 15.92 -22.88
C GLN A 89 -7.07 14.51 -23.20
N TYR A 90 -6.77 14.03 -24.41
CA TYR A 90 -6.80 12.62 -24.71
C TYR A 90 -5.71 11.96 -23.90
N PHE A 91 -6.08 11.06 -22.99
CA PHE A 91 -5.15 10.36 -22.11
C PHE A 91 -5.25 8.87 -22.40
N PHE A 92 -4.18 8.33 -22.99
CA PHE A 92 -4.17 6.97 -23.52
C PHE A 92 -3.03 6.15 -22.90
N PRO A 93 -3.21 5.66 -21.67
CA PRO A 93 -2.18 4.86 -21.02
C PRO A 93 -2.07 3.45 -21.61
N PRO A 94 -0.86 2.84 -21.62
CA PRO A 94 -0.66 1.46 -22.03
C PRO A 94 -1.48 0.48 -21.20
N ILE A 95 -1.96 -0.59 -21.84
CA ILE A 95 -2.76 -1.63 -21.20
C ILE A 95 -1.90 -2.44 -20.21
N LYS A 96 -2.33 -2.48 -18.95
CA LYS A 96 -1.70 -3.27 -17.87
C LYS A 96 -2.44 -4.59 -17.68
N ARG A 97 -1.92 -5.69 -18.27
CA ARG A 97 -2.59 -7.00 -18.30
C ARG A 97 -2.74 -7.68 -16.94
N TYR A 98 -1.90 -7.31 -15.97
CA TYR A 98 -1.96 -7.87 -14.62
C TYR A 98 -3.06 -7.24 -13.76
N LEU A 99 -3.68 -6.12 -14.19
CA LEU A 99 -4.74 -5.49 -13.43
C LEU A 99 -6.09 -6.18 -13.65
N THR A 100 -6.77 -6.49 -12.56
CA THR A 100 -8.15 -7.01 -12.60
C THR A 100 -9.09 -5.99 -13.24
N THR A 101 -9.95 -6.49 -14.14
CA THR A 101 -10.88 -5.66 -14.89
C THR A 101 -12.31 -5.87 -14.42
N MET A 102 -12.98 -4.81 -13.97
CA MET A 102 -14.43 -4.84 -13.77
C MET A 102 -15.13 -4.44 -15.07
N TYR A 103 -15.95 -5.33 -15.62
CA TYR A 103 -16.64 -5.16 -16.91
C TYR A 103 -17.75 -4.10 -16.88
N GLU A 104 -18.12 -3.65 -15.69
CA GLU A 104 -19.22 -2.73 -15.42
C GLU A 104 -18.87 -1.27 -15.78
N TYR A 105 -17.59 -0.97 -15.97
CA TYR A 105 -17.11 0.39 -16.15
C TYR A 105 -16.58 0.68 -17.56
N GLY A 106 -16.89 1.88 -18.04
CA GLY A 106 -16.49 2.35 -19.37
C GLY A 106 -15.02 2.76 -19.49
N THR A 107 -14.67 3.27 -20.68
CA THR A 107 -13.30 3.60 -21.09
C THR A 107 -12.58 4.59 -20.16
N ARG A 108 -13.28 5.62 -19.65
CA ARG A 108 -12.71 6.60 -18.71
C ARG A 108 -12.20 5.93 -17.42
N TYR A 109 -12.92 4.92 -16.93
CA TYR A 109 -12.49 4.14 -15.76
C TYR A 109 -11.20 3.38 -16.04
N ARG A 110 -11.14 2.70 -17.20
CA ARG A 110 -9.95 1.95 -17.62
C ARG A 110 -8.75 2.87 -17.82
N ALA A 111 -8.94 4.01 -18.47
CA ALA A 111 -7.88 5.00 -18.66
C ALA A 111 -7.38 5.57 -17.32
N ALA A 112 -8.26 5.84 -16.36
CA ALA A 112 -7.83 6.27 -15.03
C ALA A 112 -7.05 5.17 -14.30
N GLN A 113 -7.54 3.92 -14.34
CA GLN A 113 -6.89 2.77 -13.71
C GLN A 113 -5.48 2.55 -14.26
N TYR A 114 -5.34 2.37 -15.58
CA TYR A 114 -4.05 2.17 -16.24
C TYR A 114 -3.14 3.40 -16.11
N GLY A 115 -3.71 4.60 -16.25
CA GLY A 115 -2.98 5.86 -16.16
C GLY A 115 -2.36 6.09 -14.80
N SER A 116 -3.02 5.63 -13.73
CA SER A 116 -2.46 5.70 -12.37
C SER A 116 -1.25 4.79 -12.13
N CYS A 117 -0.92 3.91 -13.08
CA CYS A 117 0.29 3.09 -13.09
C CYS A 117 1.45 3.71 -13.87
N LEU A 118 1.24 4.85 -14.54
CA LEU A 118 2.31 5.53 -15.26
C LEU A 118 3.31 6.16 -14.30
N SER A 119 4.58 6.11 -14.67
CA SER A 119 5.58 6.98 -14.05
C SER A 119 5.16 8.44 -14.29
N GLY A 120 5.32 9.30 -13.28
CA GLY A 120 4.90 10.69 -13.40
C GLY A 120 3.45 10.96 -12.96
N VAL A 121 2.66 9.92 -12.64
CA VAL A 121 1.28 10.05 -12.16
C VAL A 121 1.20 9.71 -10.67
N LEU A 122 0.70 10.64 -9.87
CA LEU A 122 0.44 10.43 -8.44
C LEU A 122 -0.90 9.74 -8.19
N ALA A 123 -1.93 10.14 -8.94
CA ALA A 123 -3.27 9.57 -8.85
C ALA A 123 -4.12 9.96 -10.08
N CYS A 124 -5.09 9.12 -10.42
CA CYS A 124 -6.14 9.46 -11.39
C CYS A 124 -7.50 9.47 -10.69
N GLY A 125 -8.25 10.55 -10.80
CA GLY A 125 -9.58 10.68 -10.24
C GLY A 125 -10.64 10.71 -11.32
N ILE A 126 -11.76 10.03 -11.11
CA ILE A 126 -12.91 10.08 -12.01
C ILE A 126 -14.21 10.23 -11.23
N MET A 127 -15.21 10.80 -11.88
CA MET A 127 -16.60 10.77 -11.41
C MET A 127 -17.51 10.82 -12.63
N THR A 128 -18.65 10.13 -12.59
CA THR A 128 -19.66 10.18 -13.66
C THR A 128 -21.05 10.41 -13.08
N ASN A 129 -22.06 10.50 -13.94
CA ASN A 129 -23.45 10.47 -13.48
C ASN A 129 -23.92 9.09 -12.99
N HIS A 130 -23.25 8.02 -13.40
CA HIS A 130 -23.68 6.64 -13.13
C HIS A 130 -23.06 6.07 -11.86
N TYR A 131 -21.90 6.57 -11.45
CA TYR A 131 -21.21 6.15 -10.23
C TYR A 131 -20.46 7.32 -9.60
N GLY A 132 -20.29 7.22 -8.28
CA GLY A 132 -19.63 8.23 -7.46
C GLY A 132 -18.14 8.43 -7.79
N PRO A 133 -17.48 9.33 -7.06
CA PRO A 133 -16.07 9.60 -7.29
C PRO A 133 -15.18 8.41 -6.90
N VAL A 134 -14.24 8.07 -7.79
CA VAL A 134 -13.25 6.99 -7.61
C VAL A 134 -11.86 7.54 -7.90
N ILE A 135 -10.89 7.21 -7.05
CA ILE A 135 -9.48 7.56 -7.24
C ILE A 135 -8.66 6.29 -7.44
N PHE A 136 -7.82 6.28 -8.45
CA PHE A 136 -6.88 5.20 -8.72
C PHE A 136 -5.47 5.62 -8.36
N ILE A 137 -4.78 4.73 -7.66
CA ILE A 137 -3.36 4.87 -7.35
C ILE A 137 -2.72 3.52 -7.63
N ARG A 138 -1.78 3.49 -8.57
CA ARG A 138 -1.09 2.26 -8.99
C ARG A 138 -2.07 1.15 -9.39
N GLY A 139 -3.15 1.51 -10.08
CA GLY A 139 -4.15 0.59 -10.59
C GLY A 139 -5.18 0.11 -9.56
N VAL A 140 -5.03 0.50 -8.29
CA VAL A 140 -5.96 0.17 -7.20
C VAL A 140 -6.98 1.29 -7.03
N SER A 141 -8.27 0.95 -7.01
CA SER A 141 -9.38 1.89 -6.84
C SER A 141 -9.65 2.18 -5.37
N HIS A 142 -9.92 3.45 -5.09
CA HIS A 142 -10.33 3.97 -3.79
C HIS A 142 -11.60 4.81 -3.98
N GLU A 143 -12.72 4.33 -3.46
CA GLU A 143 -13.95 5.11 -3.42
C GLU A 143 -13.84 6.19 -2.35
N ILE A 144 -14.30 7.40 -2.66
CA ILE A 144 -14.39 8.45 -1.65
C ILE A 144 -15.65 8.20 -0.83
N SER A 145 -15.48 7.76 0.41
CA SER A 145 -16.56 7.66 1.39
C SER A 145 -16.21 8.44 2.66
N ASP A 146 -17.24 8.94 3.35
CA ASP A 146 -17.07 9.54 4.69
C ASP A 146 -16.52 8.52 5.71
N SER A 147 -16.63 7.21 5.41
CA SER A 147 -16.12 6.10 6.21
C SER A 147 -14.68 5.67 5.89
N PHE A 148 -13.98 6.34 4.95
CA PHE A 148 -12.63 5.95 4.55
C PHE A 148 -11.65 5.93 5.74
N LEU A 149 -11.88 6.80 6.73
CA LEU A 149 -11.08 6.91 7.96
C LEU A 149 -11.71 6.22 9.18
N ALA A 150 -12.89 5.60 9.06
CA ALA A 150 -13.52 4.85 10.15
C ALA A 150 -12.66 3.63 10.52
N ALA A 151 -12.85 3.00 11.67
CA ALA A 151 -12.15 1.73 11.97
C ALA A 151 -12.40 0.68 10.87
N SER A 152 -11.40 -0.14 10.54
CA SER A 152 -11.55 -1.17 9.52
C SER A 152 -12.29 -2.40 10.05
N ASN A 153 -13.04 -3.07 9.16
CA ASN A 153 -13.69 -4.36 9.44
C ASN A 153 -12.74 -5.57 9.34
N GLY A 154 -11.44 -5.36 9.07
CA GLY A 154 -10.43 -6.42 9.02
C GLY A 154 -9.35 -6.19 7.97
N TRP A 155 -8.37 -7.09 7.88
CA TRP A 155 -7.24 -6.94 6.95
C TRP A 155 -7.65 -6.93 5.48
N ASP A 156 -8.67 -7.68 5.07
CA ASP A 156 -9.15 -7.66 3.68
C ASP A 156 -9.72 -6.29 3.28
N ASP A 157 -10.42 -5.62 4.20
CA ASP A 157 -10.93 -4.27 3.99
C ASP A 157 -9.77 -3.27 3.89
N ILE A 158 -8.76 -3.38 4.77
CA ILE A 158 -7.53 -2.59 4.69
C ILE A 158 -6.83 -2.80 3.35
N TYR A 159 -6.62 -4.06 2.96
CA TYR A 159 -5.83 -4.39 1.79
C TYR A 159 -6.52 -4.04 0.48
N THR A 160 -7.84 -4.10 0.45
CA THR A 160 -8.63 -3.84 -0.77
C THR A 160 -9.02 -2.37 -0.89
N LYS A 161 -9.46 -1.74 0.20
CA LYS A 161 -10.02 -0.38 0.14
C LYS A 161 -9.03 0.69 0.60
N ARG A 162 -8.08 0.32 1.47
CA ARG A 162 -7.17 1.25 2.16
C ARG A 162 -5.70 0.93 1.90
N THR A 163 -5.42 0.34 0.75
CA THR A 163 -4.07 -0.06 0.31
C THR A 163 -3.07 1.09 0.44
N ILE A 164 -3.49 2.31 0.14
CA ILE A 164 -2.63 3.48 0.27
C ILE A 164 -2.26 3.83 1.72
N LEU A 165 -3.20 3.70 2.64
CA LEU A 165 -2.96 3.90 4.08
C LEU A 165 -2.03 2.82 4.61
N TYR A 166 -2.24 1.56 4.18
CA TYR A 166 -1.34 0.47 4.49
C TYR A 166 0.06 0.69 3.91
N ASN A 167 0.18 1.22 2.70
CA ASN A 167 1.46 1.61 2.14
C ASN A 167 2.13 2.68 3.01
N CYS A 168 1.42 3.73 3.42
CA CYS A 168 1.97 4.74 4.34
C CYS A 168 2.46 4.12 5.64
N LEU A 169 1.66 3.24 6.24
CA LEU A 169 2.02 2.50 7.46
C LEU A 169 3.30 1.67 7.26
N SER A 170 3.36 0.90 6.18
CA SER A 170 4.48 0.03 5.83
C SER A 170 5.76 0.83 5.59
N GLN A 171 5.67 1.98 4.92
CA GLN A 171 6.81 2.86 4.70
C GLN A 171 7.28 3.55 6.00
N ALA A 172 6.36 3.88 6.91
CA ALA A 172 6.68 4.47 8.19
C ALA A 172 7.44 3.49 9.10
N GLN A 173 7.09 2.20 9.03
CA GLN A 173 7.74 1.14 9.79
C GLN A 173 9.22 0.99 9.41
N ASP A 174 10.07 0.56 10.36
CA ASP A 174 11.52 0.38 10.19
C ASP A 174 12.19 1.55 9.47
N CYS A 175 11.85 2.78 9.88
CA CYS A 175 12.37 4.01 9.26
C CYS A 175 13.86 4.27 9.55
N HIS A 176 14.40 3.63 10.60
CA HIS A 176 15.82 3.68 10.96
C HIS A 176 16.60 2.45 10.46
N ASP A 177 15.99 1.59 9.65
CA ASP A 177 16.62 0.38 9.11
C ASP A 177 17.19 -0.56 10.19
N SER A 178 16.62 -0.55 11.40
CA SER A 178 17.01 -1.46 12.48
C SER A 178 16.82 -2.91 12.07
N VAL A 179 15.70 -3.23 11.42
CA VAL A 179 15.43 -4.57 10.89
C VAL A 179 16.28 -4.81 9.65
N TRP A 180 16.24 -3.89 8.71
CA TRP A 180 16.95 -4.04 7.45
C TRP A 180 18.47 -4.23 7.61
N SER A 181 19.13 -3.52 8.53
CA SER A 181 20.58 -3.68 8.79
C SER A 181 20.94 -5.08 9.29
N LYS A 182 20.11 -5.67 10.16
CA LYS A 182 20.30 -7.05 10.63
C LYS A 182 19.98 -8.09 9.56
N LEU A 183 19.02 -7.81 8.68
CA LEU A 183 18.64 -8.71 7.60
C LEU A 183 19.64 -8.68 6.45
N SER A 184 20.00 -7.50 5.95
CA SER A 184 20.87 -7.31 4.77
C SER A 184 22.28 -7.86 4.97
N SER A 185 22.75 -7.98 6.21
CA SER A 185 24.02 -8.65 6.54
C SER A 185 23.93 -10.17 6.52
N LYS A 186 22.71 -10.75 6.58
CA LYS A 186 22.49 -12.20 6.63
C LYS A 186 21.90 -12.78 5.33
N VAL A 187 20.99 -12.05 4.69
CA VAL A 187 20.44 -12.41 3.38
C VAL A 187 21.59 -12.35 2.37
N CYS A 188 21.91 -13.48 1.74
CA CYS A 188 23.12 -13.53 0.94
C CYS A 188 22.89 -12.91 -0.43
N TYR A 189 23.87 -12.09 -0.82
CA TYR A 189 24.01 -11.62 -2.18
C TYR A 189 24.00 -12.78 -3.17
N GLY A 190 23.24 -12.64 -4.25
CA GLY A 190 23.24 -13.59 -5.36
C GLY A 190 22.50 -14.91 -5.12
N ARG A 191 21.74 -15.06 -4.04
CA ARG A 191 20.84 -16.22 -3.85
C ARG A 191 19.44 -15.97 -4.44
N LYS A 192 18.68 -17.05 -4.61
CA LYS A 192 17.23 -16.96 -4.80
C LYS A 192 16.55 -16.66 -3.48
N VAL A 193 15.54 -15.80 -3.49
CA VAL A 193 14.76 -15.47 -2.30
C VAL A 193 13.27 -15.62 -2.58
N ILE A 194 12.53 -16.19 -1.62
CA ILE A 194 11.07 -16.21 -1.59
C ILE A 194 10.62 -15.24 -0.49
N GLU A 195 9.92 -14.17 -0.85
CA GLU A 195 9.31 -13.24 0.10
C GLU A 195 7.83 -13.59 0.28
N VAL A 196 7.41 -13.83 1.52
CA VAL A 196 6.03 -14.14 1.87
C VAL A 196 5.34 -12.91 2.46
N GLY A 197 4.20 -12.54 1.87
CA GLY A 197 3.43 -11.36 2.25
C GLY A 197 4.23 -10.06 2.04
N PRO A 198 4.66 -9.77 0.81
CA PRO A 198 5.40 -8.56 0.47
C PRO A 198 4.57 -7.28 0.69
N GLY A 199 3.23 -7.40 0.75
CA GLY A 199 2.31 -6.28 0.90
C GLY A 199 2.51 -5.27 -0.23
N THR A 200 2.96 -4.07 0.12
CA THR A 200 3.18 -2.97 -0.84
C THR A 200 4.58 -2.95 -1.46
N GLY A 201 5.43 -3.92 -1.11
CA GLY A 201 6.72 -4.14 -1.74
C GLY A 201 7.90 -3.40 -1.10
N LYS A 202 7.79 -2.93 0.16
CA LYS A 202 8.87 -2.20 0.84
C LYS A 202 10.18 -3.00 0.83
N TYR A 203 10.13 -4.24 1.32
CA TYR A 203 11.31 -5.10 1.37
C TYR A 203 11.61 -5.75 0.03
N THR A 204 10.59 -6.03 -0.79
CA THR A 204 10.78 -6.50 -2.17
C THR A 204 11.74 -5.61 -2.94
N LEU A 205 11.52 -4.29 -2.92
CA LEU A 205 12.39 -3.31 -3.57
C LEU A 205 13.83 -3.35 -3.04
N ARG A 206 14.01 -3.60 -1.75
CA ARG A 206 15.34 -3.65 -1.13
C ARG A 206 16.06 -4.96 -1.41
N LEU A 207 15.35 -6.09 -1.28
CA LEU A 207 15.84 -7.43 -1.56
C LEU A 207 16.23 -7.58 -3.03
N SER A 208 15.43 -7.03 -3.95
CA SER A 208 15.70 -7.09 -5.40
C SER A 208 17.09 -6.59 -5.80
N LYS A 209 17.70 -5.71 -5.00
CA LYS A 209 19.04 -5.16 -5.24
C LYS A 209 20.17 -6.08 -4.79
N LEU A 210 19.88 -7.05 -3.93
CA LEU A 210 20.87 -7.93 -3.31
C LEU A 210 20.82 -9.34 -3.91
N VAL A 211 19.63 -9.80 -4.27
CA VAL A 211 19.35 -11.20 -4.60
C VAL A 211 19.44 -11.44 -6.11
N LYS A 212 19.76 -12.68 -6.49
CA LYS A 212 19.81 -13.10 -7.89
C LYS A 212 18.41 -13.13 -8.50
N GLU A 213 17.45 -13.66 -7.75
CA GLU A 213 16.06 -13.84 -8.15
C GLU A 213 15.18 -13.71 -6.91
N LEU A 214 14.03 -13.06 -7.05
CA LEU A 214 13.08 -12.86 -5.96
C LEU A 214 11.68 -13.27 -6.40
N THR A 215 11.07 -14.21 -5.67
CA THR A 215 9.66 -14.55 -5.82
C THR A 215 8.88 -14.00 -4.65
N ALA A 216 7.99 -13.05 -4.90
CA ALA A 216 7.14 -12.42 -3.89
C ALA A 216 5.73 -13.04 -3.92
N LEU A 217 5.32 -13.67 -2.82
CA LEU A 217 4.04 -14.39 -2.68
C LEU A 217 3.04 -13.54 -1.91
N GLU A 218 2.02 -13.04 -2.60
CA GLU A 218 0.98 -12.20 -2.03
C GLU A 218 -0.39 -12.86 -2.23
N LYS A 219 -1.15 -13.07 -1.15
CA LYS A 219 -2.46 -13.75 -1.23
C LYS A 219 -3.59 -12.80 -1.62
N ASN A 220 -3.43 -11.50 -1.34
CA ASN A 220 -4.45 -10.50 -1.65
C ASN A 220 -4.22 -9.92 -3.05
N SER A 221 -5.24 -9.99 -3.92
CA SER A 221 -5.14 -9.53 -5.31
C SER A 221 -4.86 -8.03 -5.41
N SER A 222 -5.40 -7.19 -4.52
CA SER A 222 -5.16 -5.75 -4.53
C SER A 222 -3.71 -5.40 -4.17
N MET A 223 -3.14 -6.10 -3.17
CA MET A 223 -1.72 -5.96 -2.82
C MET A 223 -0.80 -6.49 -3.93
N CYS A 224 -1.17 -7.62 -4.55
CA CYS A 224 -0.42 -8.17 -5.68
C CYS A 224 -0.43 -7.21 -6.90
N ASN A 225 -1.58 -6.59 -7.20
CA ASN A 225 -1.68 -5.57 -8.25
C ASN A 225 -0.84 -4.33 -7.95
N TRP A 226 -0.87 -3.86 -6.70
CA TRP A 226 -0.01 -2.77 -6.23
C TRP A 226 1.46 -3.12 -6.43
N LEU A 227 1.87 -4.30 -5.96
CA LEU A 227 3.23 -4.80 -6.06
C LEU A 227 3.69 -4.91 -7.51
N ASN A 228 2.90 -5.52 -8.40
CA ASN A 228 3.22 -5.60 -9.83
C ASN A 228 3.49 -4.21 -10.44
N THR A 229 2.69 -3.21 -10.08
CA THR A 229 2.93 -1.83 -10.52
C THR A 229 4.24 -1.27 -9.94
N VAL A 230 4.57 -1.57 -8.68
CA VAL A 230 5.85 -1.19 -8.08
C VAL A 230 7.03 -1.81 -8.82
N LEU A 231 6.94 -3.09 -9.18
CA LEU A 231 7.99 -3.82 -9.89
C LEU A 231 8.20 -3.27 -11.29
N GLU A 232 7.11 -3.00 -12.02
CA GLU A 232 7.17 -2.42 -13.37
C GLU A 232 7.79 -1.02 -13.34
N LEU A 233 7.34 -0.15 -12.43
CA LEU A 233 7.91 1.19 -12.25
C LEU A 233 9.39 1.15 -11.82
N GLY A 234 9.79 0.13 -11.07
CA GLY A 234 11.17 -0.07 -10.64
C GLY A 234 12.07 -0.71 -11.70
N GLY A 235 11.52 -1.18 -12.83
CA GLY A 235 12.27 -1.92 -13.84
C GLY A 235 12.90 -3.21 -13.30
N LEU A 236 12.25 -3.85 -12.31
CA LEU A 236 12.83 -4.97 -11.56
C LEU A 236 12.62 -6.31 -12.26
N ALA A 237 13.47 -6.61 -13.24
CA ALA A 237 13.38 -7.83 -14.05
C ALA A 237 13.71 -9.13 -13.29
N ASN A 238 14.39 -9.05 -12.14
CA ASN A 238 14.74 -10.20 -11.31
C ASN A 238 13.69 -10.54 -10.24
N VAL A 239 12.53 -9.86 -10.26
CA VAL A 239 11.46 -10.05 -9.28
C VAL A 239 10.18 -10.49 -9.98
N GLN A 240 9.54 -11.52 -9.42
CA GLN A 240 8.21 -11.95 -9.84
C GLN A 240 7.25 -11.88 -8.65
N ALA A 241 6.12 -11.20 -8.81
CA ALA A 241 5.02 -11.23 -7.86
C ALA A 241 3.98 -12.28 -8.28
N ASN A 242 3.62 -13.17 -7.36
CA ASN A 242 2.65 -14.24 -7.58
C ASN A 242 1.46 -14.08 -6.61
N LEU A 243 0.25 -14.14 -7.16
CA LEU A 243 -0.98 -14.24 -6.37
C LEU A 243 -1.08 -15.67 -5.79
N SER A 244 -0.55 -15.89 -4.59
CA SER A 244 -0.44 -17.22 -4.00
C SER A 244 -0.34 -17.17 -2.47
N ASP A 245 -0.86 -18.21 -1.82
CA ASP A 245 -0.60 -18.47 -0.40
C ASP A 245 0.73 -19.22 -0.27
N ALA A 246 1.59 -18.78 0.65
CA ALA A 246 2.86 -19.43 0.91
C ALA A 246 2.72 -20.90 1.35
N LEU A 247 1.60 -21.28 1.97
CA LEU A 247 1.32 -22.68 2.27
C LEU A 247 1.02 -23.52 1.02
N MET A 248 0.51 -22.92 -0.05
CA MET A 248 0.19 -23.62 -1.28
C MET A 248 1.35 -23.60 -2.28
N TYR A 249 2.31 -22.69 -2.10
CA TYR A 249 3.46 -22.54 -2.96
C TYR A 249 4.49 -23.66 -2.76
N THR A 250 5.04 -24.21 -3.83
CA THR A 250 6.12 -25.22 -3.76
C THR A 250 7.43 -24.54 -3.39
N LEU A 251 7.98 -24.87 -2.22
CA LEU A 251 9.28 -24.36 -1.79
C LEU A 251 10.40 -25.12 -2.50
N GLU A 252 11.44 -24.39 -2.90
CA GLU A 252 12.62 -24.92 -3.59
C GLU A 252 13.79 -25.11 -2.61
N ASP A 253 14.67 -26.07 -2.89
CA ASP A 253 16.00 -26.12 -2.29
C ASP A 253 16.83 -24.89 -2.70
N ASP A 254 17.92 -24.61 -1.98
CA ASP A 254 18.89 -23.56 -2.32
C ASP A 254 18.32 -22.12 -2.39
N CYS A 255 17.24 -21.84 -1.66
CA CYS A 255 16.65 -20.50 -1.54
C CYS A 255 16.73 -19.94 -0.11
N ASP A 256 16.60 -18.62 0.04
CA ASP A 256 16.26 -18.03 1.34
C ASP A 256 14.78 -17.66 1.36
N ILE A 257 14.12 -17.83 2.51
CA ILE A 257 12.73 -17.43 2.72
C ILE A 257 12.71 -16.22 3.65
N PHE A 258 12.03 -15.16 3.24
CA PHE A 258 11.86 -13.95 4.02
C PHE A 258 10.38 -13.68 4.27
N SER A 259 10.02 -13.33 5.49
CA SER A 259 8.68 -12.87 5.82
C SER A 259 8.74 -11.75 6.85
N PHE A 260 8.14 -10.63 6.51
CA PHE A 260 7.92 -9.52 7.44
C PHE A 260 6.44 -9.53 7.84
N TRP A 261 6.15 -9.90 9.09
CA TRP A 261 4.82 -10.01 9.71
C TRP A 261 3.93 -11.13 9.19
N ALA A 262 3.91 -11.44 7.90
CA ALA A 262 2.93 -12.33 7.27
C ALA A 262 2.87 -13.75 7.87
N LEU A 263 3.98 -14.50 7.86
CA LEU A 263 4.05 -15.84 8.46
C LEU A 263 3.95 -15.82 9.98
N SER A 264 4.20 -14.66 10.60
CA SER A 264 4.28 -14.53 12.05
C SER A 264 3.01 -14.02 12.71
N ASN A 265 1.96 -13.81 11.93
CA ASN A 265 0.68 -13.35 12.43
C ASN A 265 -0.27 -14.55 12.56
N PRO A 266 -0.31 -15.27 13.70
CA PRO A 266 -1.25 -16.38 13.93
C PRO A 266 -2.74 -15.96 13.96
N TRP A 267 -3.08 -14.74 13.52
CA TRP A 267 -4.36 -14.07 13.73
C TRP A 267 -5.31 -14.31 12.55
N ASP A 268 -4.77 -14.42 11.34
CA ASP A 268 -5.53 -14.64 10.10
C ASP A 268 -5.42 -16.09 9.59
N ASN A 269 -4.71 -16.92 10.33
CA ASN A 269 -4.26 -18.21 9.84
C ASN A 269 -5.09 -19.31 10.47
N ASP A 270 -6.12 -19.74 9.73
CA ASP A 270 -6.49 -21.15 9.57
C ASP A 270 -5.36 -21.93 8.88
N TYR A 271 -4.09 -21.60 9.15
CA TYR A 271 -2.99 -22.44 8.74
C TYR A 271 -3.24 -23.80 9.39
N GLY A 272 -3.25 -24.84 8.57
CA GLY A 272 -3.02 -26.20 9.04
C GLY A 272 -1.83 -26.23 10.02
N PRO A 273 -1.68 -27.32 10.79
CA PRO A 273 -0.77 -27.34 11.92
C PRO A 273 0.60 -26.79 11.48
N MET A 274 1.12 -25.76 12.18
CA MET A 274 2.47 -25.19 11.98
C MET A 274 3.55 -26.25 11.76
N ASP A 275 3.30 -27.42 12.33
CA ASP A 275 4.06 -28.64 12.15
C ASP A 275 4.22 -29.04 10.66
N ASP A 276 3.23 -28.84 9.79
CA ASP A 276 3.32 -29.08 8.33
C ASP A 276 4.31 -28.11 7.65
N PHE A 277 4.23 -26.82 7.98
CA PHE A 277 5.18 -25.83 7.47
C PHE A 277 6.60 -26.14 7.95
N LEU A 278 6.77 -26.47 9.23
CA LEU A 278 8.06 -26.88 9.80
C LEU A 278 8.58 -28.18 9.18
N CYS A 279 7.72 -29.19 8.97
CA CYS A 279 8.07 -30.44 8.30
C CYS A 279 8.56 -30.18 6.88
N ARG A 280 7.88 -29.30 6.15
CA ARG A 280 8.30 -28.89 4.81
C ARG A 280 9.64 -28.18 4.85
N LEU A 281 9.83 -27.19 5.73
CA LEU A 281 11.11 -26.49 5.87
C LEU A 281 12.27 -27.44 6.17
N ARG A 282 12.06 -28.42 7.06
CA ARG A 282 13.07 -29.44 7.41
C ARG A 282 13.41 -30.39 6.27
N SER A 283 12.49 -30.55 5.31
CA SER A 283 12.74 -31.39 4.13
C SER A 283 13.57 -30.69 3.05
N LEU A 284 13.71 -29.35 3.15
CA LEU A 284 14.48 -28.55 2.20
C LEU A 284 15.97 -28.54 2.55
N LYS A 285 16.80 -28.47 1.52
CA LYS A 285 18.26 -28.40 1.63
C LYS A 285 18.75 -26.99 1.37
N ASN A 286 19.75 -26.57 2.15
CA ASN A 286 20.40 -25.27 2.04
C ASN A 286 19.42 -24.08 2.10
N VAL A 287 18.31 -24.23 2.83
CA VAL A 287 17.32 -23.15 2.99
C VAL A 287 17.59 -22.37 4.26
N ARG A 288 17.49 -21.04 4.17
CA ARG A 288 17.54 -20.16 5.35
C ARG A 288 16.24 -19.41 5.47
N VAL A 289 15.71 -19.31 6.68
CA VAL A 289 14.43 -18.61 6.92
C VAL A 289 14.65 -17.42 7.83
N PHE A 290 14.16 -16.26 7.41
CA PHE A 290 14.21 -15.00 8.13
C PHE A 290 12.78 -14.53 8.38
N LEU A 291 12.31 -14.67 9.62
CA LEU A 291 10.98 -14.23 10.01
C LEU A 291 11.09 -13.03 10.95
N VAL A 292 10.42 -11.93 10.62
CA VAL A 292 10.31 -10.79 11.53
C VAL A 292 8.87 -10.69 12.00
N THR A 293 8.72 -10.66 13.33
CA THR A 293 7.42 -10.50 13.99
C THR A 293 7.46 -9.32 14.97
N SER A 294 6.31 -8.74 15.27
CA SER A 294 6.15 -7.84 16.42
C SER A 294 6.57 -8.55 17.71
N ALA A 295 6.84 -7.80 18.77
CA ALA A 295 6.52 -8.17 20.14
C ALA A 295 5.10 -7.67 20.45
N PRO A 296 4.37 -8.25 21.42
CA PRO A 296 3.09 -7.71 21.84
C PRO A 296 3.31 -6.32 22.50
N GLY A 297 3.32 -5.25 21.70
CA GLY A 297 3.44 -3.87 22.21
C GLY A 297 4.01 -2.90 21.17
N ILE A 298 3.32 -1.77 21.01
CA ILE A 298 3.84 -0.54 20.40
C ILE A 298 4.01 0.47 21.54
N VAL A 299 5.20 1.03 21.68
CA VAL A 299 5.61 1.95 22.75
C VAL A 299 5.75 3.35 22.16
N GLY A 300 5.04 4.34 22.70
CA GLY A 300 5.25 5.75 22.35
C GLY A 300 6.55 6.30 22.96
N MET A 301 7.08 7.41 22.43
CA MET A 301 8.34 8.02 22.87
C MET A 301 8.33 8.41 24.35
N ASN A 302 7.15 8.74 24.90
CA ASN A 302 7.01 9.22 26.28
C ASN A 302 6.32 8.26 27.26
N GLN A 303 5.83 7.09 26.83
CA GLN A 303 5.20 6.11 27.73
C GLN A 303 5.37 4.66 27.20
N SER A 304 5.73 3.73 28.08
CA SER A 304 5.59 2.28 27.86
C SER A 304 4.12 1.92 27.69
N LEU A 305 3.57 2.14 26.50
CA LEU A 305 2.20 1.77 26.16
C LEU A 305 2.09 0.25 25.95
N GLU A 306 2.05 -0.51 27.05
CA GLU A 306 1.30 -1.78 27.10
C GLU A 306 -0.23 -1.53 27.05
N ILE A 307 -0.65 -0.31 26.75
CA ILE A 307 -1.94 0.25 27.17
C ILE A 307 -3.06 0.02 26.16
N LEU A 308 -2.79 -0.28 24.89
CA LEU A 308 -3.86 -0.37 23.89
C LEU A 308 -4.22 -1.82 23.57
N GLY A 309 -5.05 -2.36 24.49
CA GLY A 309 -5.86 -3.54 24.28
C GLY A 309 -5.68 -4.66 25.32
N ARG A 310 -5.68 -4.41 26.64
CA ARG A 310 -5.48 -5.46 27.67
C ARG A 310 -6.27 -6.77 27.44
N LYS A 311 -7.47 -6.72 26.84
CA LYS A 311 -8.24 -7.94 26.49
C LYS A 311 -7.81 -8.62 25.18
N ARG A 312 -7.47 -7.86 24.13
CA ARG A 312 -6.94 -8.43 22.87
C ARG A 312 -5.50 -8.92 23.10
N VAL A 313 -4.66 -8.07 23.66
CA VAL A 313 -3.23 -8.31 23.91
C VAL A 313 -3.00 -9.62 24.65
N GLU A 314 -3.80 -9.96 25.67
CA GLU A 314 -3.55 -11.18 26.46
C GLU A 314 -3.83 -12.49 25.69
N GLN A 315 -4.98 -12.60 25.01
CA GLN A 315 -5.28 -13.77 24.18
C GLN A 315 -4.27 -13.92 23.03
N HIS A 316 -3.83 -12.80 22.47
CA HIS A 316 -2.87 -12.80 21.38
C HIS A 316 -1.44 -13.05 21.85
N ARG A 317 -1.09 -12.62 23.06
CA ARG A 317 0.18 -12.92 23.70
C ARG A 317 0.38 -14.42 23.83
N GLN A 318 -0.62 -15.14 24.36
CA GLN A 318 -0.54 -16.60 24.52
C GLN A 318 -0.36 -17.33 23.19
N LYS A 319 -1.18 -17.01 22.18
CA LYS A 319 -1.05 -17.60 20.84
C LYS A 319 0.32 -17.32 20.21
N LYS A 320 0.84 -16.11 20.42
CA LYS A 320 2.13 -15.69 19.89
C LYS A 320 3.30 -16.34 20.61
N GLU A 321 3.26 -16.42 21.93
CA GLU A 321 4.27 -17.11 22.74
C GLU A 321 4.29 -18.60 22.38
N TYR A 322 3.13 -19.23 22.19
CA TYR A 322 3.02 -20.59 21.67
C TYR A 322 3.67 -20.74 20.29
N PHE A 323 3.36 -19.83 19.35
CA PHE A 323 3.95 -19.82 18.01
C PHE A 323 5.47 -19.64 18.02
N LEU A 324 5.97 -18.66 18.80
CA LEU A 324 7.41 -18.42 18.96
C LEU A 324 8.10 -19.66 19.55
N ARG A 325 7.51 -20.29 20.56
CA ARG A 325 8.03 -21.50 21.17
C ARG A 325 8.10 -22.65 20.15
N LYS A 326 7.05 -22.87 19.36
CA LYS A 326 7.04 -23.87 18.29
C LYS A 326 8.15 -23.66 17.26
N LEU A 327 8.44 -22.42 16.88
CA LEU A 327 9.55 -22.12 15.97
C LEU A 327 10.91 -22.36 16.64
N ILE A 328 11.09 -21.95 17.89
CA ILE A 328 12.33 -22.18 18.65
C ILE A 328 12.59 -23.67 18.86
N ASP A 329 11.58 -24.42 19.32
CA ASP A 329 11.61 -25.90 19.41
C ASP A 329 11.83 -26.53 18.02
N GLY A 330 11.47 -25.80 16.96
CA GLY A 330 11.69 -26.12 15.56
C GLY A 330 13.14 -25.97 15.08
N GLY A 331 14.00 -25.32 15.86
CA GLY A 331 15.40 -25.02 15.52
C GLY A 331 15.66 -23.56 15.13
N PHE A 332 14.70 -22.65 15.27
CA PHE A 332 14.92 -21.22 15.00
C PHE A 332 15.67 -20.54 16.15
N GLU A 333 16.67 -19.73 15.80
CA GLU A 333 17.31 -18.80 16.72
C GLU A 333 16.48 -17.53 16.89
N LYS A 334 16.32 -17.08 18.14
CA LYS A 334 15.59 -15.86 18.48
C LYS A 334 16.55 -14.70 18.71
N GLN A 335 16.31 -13.58 18.02
CA GLN A 335 16.96 -12.30 18.30
C GLN A 335 15.92 -11.20 18.49
N GLU A 336 16.00 -10.45 19.59
CA GLU A 336 15.15 -9.27 19.80
C GLU A 336 15.62 -8.09 18.95
N ILE A 337 14.66 -7.29 18.51
CA ILE A 337 14.92 -6.14 17.66
C ILE A 337 13.95 -5.01 17.96
N ASP A 338 14.45 -3.81 18.13
CA ASP A 338 13.60 -2.62 18.24
C ASP A 338 13.46 -2.01 16.85
N THR A 339 12.23 -1.73 16.45
CA THR A 339 11.89 -1.00 15.22
C THR A 339 11.24 0.32 15.57
N VAL A 340 11.41 1.29 14.69
CA VAL A 340 10.77 2.61 14.81
C VAL A 340 9.80 2.79 13.66
N TRP A 341 8.64 3.35 13.95
CA TRP A 341 7.63 3.78 12.99
C TRP A 341 7.68 5.30 12.98
N GLY A 342 8.18 5.90 11.90
CA GLY A 342 8.30 7.35 11.77
C GLY A 342 7.40 7.86 10.65
N PHE A 343 6.52 8.80 10.97
CA PHE A 343 5.71 9.54 10.02
C PHE A 343 6.35 10.89 9.73
N ASP A 344 6.21 11.40 8.50
CA ASP A 344 6.77 12.69 8.12
C ASP A 344 6.08 13.84 8.89
N SER A 345 4.80 13.70 9.23
CA SER A 345 4.05 14.67 10.03
C SER A 345 3.16 14.01 11.09
N TYR A 346 2.77 14.81 12.08
CA TYR A 346 1.80 14.42 13.11
C TYR A 346 0.43 14.09 12.49
N GLU A 347 0.00 14.86 11.50
CA GLU A 347 -1.27 14.65 10.79
C GLU A 347 -1.29 13.30 10.08
N ASP A 348 -0.18 12.91 9.46
CA ASP A 348 -0.08 11.59 8.82
C ASP A 348 -0.11 10.46 9.84
N ALA A 349 0.53 10.62 11.00
CA ALA A 349 0.41 9.67 12.11
C ALA A 349 -1.05 9.58 12.60
N LEU A 350 -1.72 10.71 12.84
CA LEU A 350 -3.09 10.77 13.34
C LEU A 350 -4.11 10.15 12.38
N GLU A 351 -3.85 10.21 11.08
CA GLU A 351 -4.77 9.68 10.07
C GLU A 351 -4.52 8.21 9.79
N VAL A 352 -3.26 7.80 9.69
CA VAL A 352 -2.88 6.45 9.29
C VAL A 352 -2.93 5.49 10.48
N PHE A 353 -2.31 5.82 11.60
CA PHE A 353 -2.11 4.87 12.71
C PHE A 353 -3.41 4.34 13.33
N PRO A 354 -4.42 5.19 13.64
CA PRO A 354 -5.63 4.73 14.32
C PRO A 354 -6.47 3.74 13.50
N ILE A 355 -6.32 3.75 12.17
CA ILE A 355 -7.01 2.81 11.29
C ILE A 355 -6.60 1.35 11.58
N PHE A 356 -5.35 1.16 12.01
CA PHE A 356 -4.80 -0.17 12.29
C PHE A 356 -4.87 -0.54 13.77
N PHE A 357 -4.82 0.47 14.65
CA PHE A 357 -4.63 0.23 16.07
C PHE A 357 -5.77 0.74 16.97
N GLY A 358 -6.80 1.35 16.40
CA GLY A 358 -8.00 1.79 17.12
C GLY A 358 -7.99 3.28 17.48
N ASP A 359 -9.16 3.76 17.93
CA ASP A 359 -9.38 5.16 18.28
C ASP A 359 -8.61 5.59 19.54
N GLU A 360 -8.23 4.66 20.39
CA GLU A 360 -7.40 5.00 21.54
C GLU A 360 -6.00 5.48 21.13
N PHE A 361 -5.45 4.96 20.01
CA PHE A 361 -4.25 5.52 19.41
C PHE A 361 -4.51 6.90 18.79
N ARG A 362 -5.72 7.16 18.29
CA ARG A 362 -6.11 8.51 17.81
C ARG A 362 -6.02 9.52 18.93
N GLU A 363 -6.61 9.21 20.08
CA GLU A 363 -6.59 10.07 21.27
C GLU A 363 -5.16 10.30 21.79
N TYR A 364 -4.35 9.24 21.82
CA TYR A 364 -2.95 9.33 22.21
C TYR A 364 -2.16 10.27 21.30
N ILE A 365 -2.24 10.04 19.98
CA ILE A 365 -1.53 10.86 19.00
C ILE A 365 -2.05 12.31 19.08
N ALA A 366 -3.37 12.50 19.20
CA ALA A 366 -3.98 13.81 19.30
C ALA A 366 -3.51 14.61 20.52
N SER A 367 -3.33 13.96 21.68
CA SER A 367 -2.90 14.59 22.93
C SER A 367 -1.40 14.83 23.01
N THR A 368 -0.57 13.91 22.48
CA THR A 368 0.89 13.99 22.58
C THR A 368 1.57 14.69 21.39
N LYS A 369 0.87 14.75 20.25
CA LYS A 369 1.43 15.18 18.96
C LYS A 369 2.63 14.34 18.50
N GLU A 370 2.78 13.11 19.00
CA GLU A 370 3.85 12.21 18.58
C GLU A 370 3.64 11.76 17.13
N ARG A 371 4.75 11.66 16.39
CA ARG A 371 4.81 11.11 15.01
C ARG A 371 5.76 9.93 14.89
N THR A 372 6.34 9.49 16.00
CA THR A 372 7.33 8.42 16.03
C THR A 372 6.96 7.44 17.13
N PHE A 373 6.86 6.16 16.78
CA PHE A 373 6.46 5.09 17.68
C PHE A 373 7.49 3.97 17.65
N PHE A 374 7.83 3.43 18.80
CA PHE A 374 8.70 2.26 18.89
C PHE A 374 7.85 1.00 18.89
N ALA A 375 8.35 -0.06 18.28
CA ALA A 375 7.83 -1.38 18.50
C ALA A 375 9.01 -2.32 18.76
N ARG A 376 8.88 -3.16 19.78
CA ARG A 376 9.79 -4.29 19.89
C ARG A 376 9.32 -5.36 18.93
N GLY A 377 10.25 -6.12 18.40
CA GLY A 377 10.06 -7.19 17.45
C GLY A 377 10.97 -8.36 17.78
N VAL A 378 10.80 -9.44 17.03
CA VAL A 378 11.66 -10.61 17.08
C VAL A 378 12.04 -10.97 15.65
N LEU A 379 13.35 -11.08 15.41
CA LEU A 379 13.91 -11.72 14.25
C LEU A 379 14.19 -13.19 14.59
N LEU A 380 13.57 -14.10 13.84
CA LEU A 380 13.84 -15.53 13.92
C LEU A 380 14.65 -15.96 12.71
N THR A 381 15.72 -16.71 12.95
CA THR A 381 16.57 -17.24 11.89
C THR A 381 16.66 -18.76 11.97
N TYR A 382 16.47 -19.44 10.85
CA TYR A 382 16.66 -20.88 10.71
C TYR A 382 17.71 -21.17 9.66
N GLN A 383 18.66 -22.04 10.00
CA GLN A 383 19.67 -22.57 9.10
C GLN A 383 19.91 -24.04 9.50
N PRO A 384 19.38 -25.00 8.72
CA PRO A 384 19.47 -26.44 9.02
C PRO A 384 20.89 -26.98 8.94
#